data_AF-A0A7C6E7T2-F1
#
_entry.id   AF-A0A7C6E7T2-F1
#
_cell.length_a   1.000
_cell.length_b   1.000
_cell.length_c   1.000
_cell.angle_alpha   90.00
_cell.angle_beta   90.00
_cell.angle_gamma   90.00
#
_symmetry.space_group_name_H-M   'P 1'
#
loop_
_entity.id
_entity.type
_entity.pdbx_description
1 polymer ?
#
loop_
_entity_poly.entity_id
_entity_poly.type
_entity_poly.pdbx_seq_one_letter_code
_entity_poly.pdbx_strand_id
1 'polypeptide(L)'
;MLNSNLEKLKSTIKAMGLVFGDIGTSPIYTLAVVFILTKPTHENIIGVVSLVLWTLILLVSVEYVWLAMSISKRGEGGTTVLKEVLVPTLKSTRAIAFVTVLTYIGISFLMGDGVITPAISILSAVEGLTLVPKFSQLSNGVLLLIASIITIGLFVLQKKGTEKVASYFGPIMVIWFISLGISGLFSIFHYPQVLKAINPYYAIDFFIRDGFKGFVILSDVILCATGGEALYADMGHLGKKPIVRAWYFVFSVLILSYLGQAAYAVTHYPESSSVLFSMVFSQTSIFYIPFLILSILATIIASQAMISGVFSIVYQGIVTHIFPMLKIDHTSDKLRSQIYINFVNWLLMFAVLYTMWHFQTSDNLAAAYGFAVNGTMLITAVFLIWIFHKKKLKIKMIASVFVFIITSFYFASNLYYKIPHGAYLTLFIAMIPLTVILIFTQGQKRLYKSLKSMDMKDFLLPYKESYANKPKLNGVAVFFTRNIQKVPPYIVNTMLDNGIIYETNILVTQKTSSYPFGVVYAFGEDLAKGLKILKIKVGYMEIVNIGKILEDTKIKPTVMFYGVEDIITENIIWKIFALIKKVSPNFIKFHRLPSNKVHGVIVQVKM
;
A
#
# COMPACT_ATOMS: atom_id res chain seq x y z
N MET A 1 13.35 -6.20 33.51
CA MET A 1 13.46 -4.94 32.71
C MET A 1 14.33 -5.08 31.46
N LEU A 2 15.51 -5.72 31.53
CA LEU A 2 16.42 -5.95 30.38
C LEU A 2 15.75 -6.62 29.16
N ASN A 3 14.97 -7.69 29.35
CA ASN A 3 14.25 -8.35 28.25
C ASN A 3 13.29 -7.41 27.50
N SER A 4 12.63 -6.49 28.22
CA SER A 4 11.68 -5.55 27.60
C SER A 4 12.38 -4.50 26.73
N ASN A 5 13.60 -4.09 27.07
CA ASN A 5 14.35 -3.11 26.28
C ASN A 5 14.97 -3.76 25.04
N LEU A 6 15.41 -5.02 25.16
CA LEU A 6 15.93 -5.80 24.04
C LEU A 6 14.83 -6.06 22.98
N GLU A 7 13.61 -6.39 23.41
CA GLU A 7 12.47 -6.57 22.49
C GLU A 7 12.08 -5.26 21.79
N LYS A 8 12.07 -4.15 22.53
CA LYS A 8 11.83 -2.81 21.96
C LYS A 8 12.88 -2.50 20.89
N LEU A 9 14.17 -2.75 21.17
CA LEU A 9 15.25 -2.51 20.21
C LEU A 9 15.10 -3.39 18.95
N LYS A 10 14.86 -4.69 19.11
CA LYS A 10 14.62 -5.62 17.99
C LYS A 10 13.45 -5.18 17.11
N SER A 11 12.33 -4.79 17.71
CA SER A 11 11.17 -4.29 16.96
C SER A 11 11.44 -2.97 16.21
N THR A 12 12.31 -2.12 16.78
CA THR A 12 12.70 -0.84 16.17
C THR A 12 13.64 -1.05 14.98
N ILE A 13 14.63 -1.95 15.12
CA ILE A 13 15.52 -2.34 14.02
C ILE A 13 14.71 -3.00 12.89
N LYS A 14 13.74 -3.85 13.23
CA LYS A 14 12.82 -4.43 12.24
C LYS A 14 12.03 -3.35 11.50
N ALA A 15 11.57 -2.31 12.21
CA ALA A 15 10.87 -1.18 11.58
C ALA A 15 11.77 -0.40 10.61
N MET A 16 13.04 -0.17 10.95
CA MET A 16 14.01 0.48 10.05
C MET A 16 14.17 -0.26 8.72
N GLY A 17 14.20 -1.60 8.76
CA GLY A 17 14.31 -2.43 7.56
C GLY A 17 13.04 -2.55 6.71
N LEU A 18 11.86 -2.44 7.32
CA LEU A 18 10.59 -2.70 6.64
C LEU A 18 9.82 -1.45 6.24
N VAL A 19 10.03 -0.31 6.91
CA VAL A 19 9.20 0.89 6.73
C VAL A 19 10.02 2.08 6.25
N PHE A 20 11.26 2.22 6.73
CA PHE A 20 12.08 3.40 6.45
C PHE A 20 13.00 3.24 5.23
N GLY A 21 12.85 2.16 4.46
CA GLY A 21 13.63 1.95 3.25
C GLY A 21 13.43 3.08 2.24
N ASP A 22 12.18 3.40 1.91
CA ASP A 22 11.82 4.41 0.91
C ASP A 22 12.40 5.80 1.24
N ILE A 23 11.88 6.42 2.30
CA ILE A 23 12.36 7.72 2.81
C ILE A 23 13.86 7.73 3.17
N GLY A 24 14.40 6.58 3.56
CA GLY A 24 15.81 6.42 3.90
C GLY A 24 16.75 6.42 2.70
N THR A 25 16.22 6.19 1.50
CA THR A 25 16.97 6.21 0.24
C THR A 25 16.78 7.51 -0.54
N SER A 26 15.81 8.36 -0.18
CA SER A 26 15.62 9.69 -0.76
C SER A 26 16.87 10.59 -0.81
N PRO A 27 17.81 10.54 0.17
CA PRO A 27 19.06 11.30 0.08
C PRO A 27 19.93 10.99 -1.14
N ILE A 28 19.71 9.85 -1.82
CA ILE A 28 20.47 9.45 -3.02
C ILE A 28 20.18 10.40 -4.19
N TYR A 29 18.92 10.85 -4.35
CA TYR A 29 18.48 11.60 -5.53
C TYR A 29 17.94 13.01 -5.24
N THR A 30 17.44 13.30 -4.02
CA THR A 30 16.69 14.55 -3.76
C THR A 30 17.45 15.82 -4.14
N LEU A 31 18.66 16.03 -3.60
CA LEU A 31 19.40 17.29 -3.81
C LEU A 31 19.99 17.38 -5.21
N ALA A 32 20.36 16.24 -5.81
CA ALA A 32 20.79 16.19 -7.20
C ALA A 32 19.71 16.78 -8.12
N VAL A 33 18.47 16.29 -7.97
CA VAL A 33 17.33 16.75 -8.79
C VAL A 33 17.03 18.22 -8.53
N VAL A 34 17.00 18.66 -7.26
CA VAL A 34 16.70 20.07 -6.93
C VAL A 34 17.72 21.03 -7.55
N PHE A 35 19.02 20.69 -7.54
CA PHE A 35 20.07 21.55 -8.09
C PHE A 35 20.14 21.56 -9.62
N ILE A 36 19.33 20.75 -10.32
CA ILE A 36 19.12 20.90 -11.76
C ILE A 36 18.32 22.19 -12.04
N LEU A 37 17.35 22.53 -11.18
CA LEU A 37 16.43 23.66 -11.38
C LEU A 37 16.89 24.97 -10.77
N THR A 38 17.81 24.91 -9.80
CA THR A 38 18.41 26.11 -9.20
C THR A 38 19.91 26.07 -9.28
N LYS A 39 20.50 27.21 -9.61
CA LYS A 39 21.95 27.38 -9.47
C LYS A 39 22.34 27.13 -8.00
N PRO A 40 23.37 26.32 -7.74
CA PRO A 40 23.81 25.96 -6.41
C PRO A 40 24.66 27.09 -5.80
N THR A 41 24.09 28.29 -5.69
CA THR A 41 24.72 29.39 -4.95
C THR A 41 24.64 29.10 -3.45
N HIS A 42 25.55 29.66 -2.66
CA HIS A 42 25.58 29.46 -1.22
C HIS A 42 24.20 29.74 -0.56
N GLU A 43 23.56 30.86 -0.94
CA GLU A 43 22.26 31.23 -0.41
C GLU A 43 21.14 30.27 -0.85
N ASN A 44 21.18 29.77 -2.08
CA ASN A 44 20.17 28.85 -2.60
C ASN A 44 20.32 27.46 -1.99
N ILE A 45 21.55 26.99 -1.75
CA ILE A 45 21.81 25.72 -1.07
C ILE A 45 21.26 25.74 0.35
N ILE A 46 21.54 26.79 1.13
CA ILE A 46 21.01 26.91 2.50
C ILE A 46 19.48 27.00 2.49
N GLY A 47 18.90 27.78 1.56
CA GLY A 47 17.45 27.91 1.40
C GLY A 47 16.75 26.59 1.07
N VAL A 48 17.24 25.87 0.05
CA VAL A 48 16.74 24.55 -0.37
C VAL A 48 16.82 23.54 0.76
N VAL A 49 17.94 23.49 1.47
CA VAL A 49 18.12 22.50 2.54
C VAL A 49 17.23 22.84 3.72
N SER A 50 17.02 24.13 4.02
CA SER A 50 16.00 24.55 4.98
C SER A 50 14.61 24.06 4.58
N LEU A 51 14.23 24.18 3.29
CA LEU A 51 12.97 23.62 2.80
C LEU A 51 12.89 22.11 3.00
N VAL A 52 13.94 21.36 2.68
CA VAL A 52 13.99 19.90 2.91
C VAL A 52 13.75 19.55 4.37
N LEU A 53 14.45 20.21 5.31
CA LEU A 53 14.28 19.97 6.75
C LEU A 53 12.85 20.24 7.22
N TRP A 54 12.28 21.38 6.82
CA TRP A 54 10.92 21.75 7.19
C TRP A 54 9.86 20.88 6.49
N THR A 55 10.15 20.33 5.31
CA THR A 55 9.30 19.33 4.65
C THR A 55 9.24 18.04 5.47
N LEU A 56 10.39 17.51 5.93
CA LEU A 56 10.44 16.33 6.80
C LEU A 56 9.74 16.56 8.14
N ILE A 57 9.82 17.77 8.70
CA ILE A 57 9.11 18.14 9.92
C ILE A 57 7.60 18.18 9.66
N LEU A 58 7.14 18.93 8.66
CA LEU A 58 5.72 19.21 8.46
C LEU A 58 4.96 18.02 7.86
N LEU A 59 5.49 17.42 6.79
CA LEU A 59 4.80 16.33 6.11
C LEU A 59 5.02 15.01 6.85
N VAL A 60 6.26 14.65 7.18
CA VAL A 60 6.50 13.33 7.77
C VAL A 60 6.24 13.32 9.28
N SER A 61 6.80 14.27 10.04
CA SER A 61 6.65 14.26 11.50
C SER A 61 5.27 14.73 11.97
N VAL A 62 4.77 15.86 11.44
CA VAL A 62 3.49 16.44 11.87
C VAL A 62 2.32 15.71 11.20
N GLU A 63 2.27 15.61 9.87
CA GLU A 63 1.15 14.95 9.17
C GLU A 63 1.05 13.47 9.52
N TYR A 64 2.12 12.70 9.32
CA TYR A 64 2.05 11.25 9.45
C TYR A 64 2.28 10.77 10.88
N VAL A 65 3.45 11.05 11.46
CA VAL A 65 3.85 10.48 12.75
C VAL A 65 2.97 10.98 13.90
N TRP A 66 2.64 12.27 13.93
CA TRP A 66 1.80 12.85 14.99
C TRP A 66 0.30 12.74 14.70
N LEU A 67 -0.17 13.21 13.54
CA LEU A 67 -1.59 13.31 13.23
C LEU A 67 -2.16 11.99 12.71
N ALA A 68 -1.67 11.46 11.58
CA ALA A 68 -2.21 10.27 10.93
C ALA A 68 -2.14 9.04 11.84
N MET A 69 -0.96 8.72 12.39
CA MET A 69 -0.79 7.59 13.32
C MET A 69 -1.56 7.74 14.64
N SER A 70 -2.19 8.89 14.92
CA SER A 70 -3.12 9.00 16.05
C SER A 70 -4.52 8.50 15.74
N ILE A 71 -4.81 8.26 14.47
CA ILE A 71 -6.02 7.59 13.98
C ILE A 71 -5.60 6.20 13.53
N SER A 72 -6.12 5.18 14.18
CA SER A 72 -5.91 3.79 13.77
C SER A 72 -7.15 2.99 14.08
N LYS A 73 -7.42 1.94 13.30
CA LYS A 73 -8.50 0.99 13.58
C LYS A 73 -7.90 -0.41 13.54
N ARG A 74 -8.10 -1.18 14.62
CA ARG A 74 -7.56 -2.55 14.75
C ARG A 74 -6.02 -2.63 14.64
N GLY A 75 -5.32 -1.54 14.99
CA GLY A 75 -3.86 -1.45 14.84
C GLY A 75 -3.39 -1.12 13.43
N GLU A 76 -4.28 -1.06 12.43
CA GLU A 76 -3.97 -0.69 11.06
C GLU A 76 -4.08 0.83 10.84
N GLY A 77 -3.33 1.31 9.85
CA GLY A 77 -3.37 2.67 9.32
C GLY A 77 -3.53 2.65 7.79
N GLY A 78 -3.43 3.81 7.16
CA GLY A 78 -3.65 4.01 5.73
C GLY A 78 -4.98 4.70 5.38
N THR A 79 -5.14 5.02 4.09
CA THR A 79 -6.29 5.76 3.55
C THR A 79 -7.60 4.97 3.66
N THR A 80 -7.55 3.64 3.51
CA THR A 80 -8.67 2.71 3.73
C THR A 80 -9.19 2.78 5.17
N VAL A 81 -8.28 2.83 6.14
CA VAL A 81 -8.61 2.94 7.57
C VAL A 81 -9.24 4.29 7.88
N LEU A 82 -8.71 5.38 7.31
CA LEU A 82 -9.32 6.71 7.47
C LEU A 82 -10.76 6.75 6.95
N LYS A 83 -11.03 6.14 5.78
CA LYS A 83 -12.39 5.95 5.28
C LYS A 83 -13.26 5.16 6.26
N GLU A 84 -12.75 4.04 6.79
CA GLU A 84 -13.51 3.18 7.72
C GLU A 84 -13.83 3.85 9.06
N VAL A 85 -13.04 4.85 9.46
CA VAL A 85 -13.29 5.70 10.65
C VAL A 85 -14.26 6.83 10.32
N LEU A 86 -14.13 7.43 9.14
CA LEU A 86 -14.87 8.63 8.75
C LEU A 86 -16.30 8.33 8.28
N VAL A 87 -16.49 7.34 7.40
CA VAL A 87 -17.79 7.03 6.76
C VAL A 87 -18.93 6.84 7.78
N PRO A 88 -18.77 6.09 8.90
CA PRO A 88 -19.84 5.93 9.89
C PRO A 88 -20.30 7.24 10.56
N THR A 89 -19.47 8.29 10.51
CA THR A 89 -19.79 9.60 11.10
C THR A 89 -20.51 10.54 10.13
N LEU A 90 -20.63 10.15 8.86
CA LEU A 90 -21.23 10.96 7.80
C LEU A 90 -22.69 10.57 7.59
N LYS A 91 -23.59 11.56 7.58
CA LYS A 91 -25.01 11.37 7.27
C LYS A 91 -25.35 11.57 5.80
N SER A 92 -24.54 12.34 5.07
CA SER A 92 -24.82 12.70 3.67
C SER A 92 -24.26 11.65 2.71
N THR A 93 -25.13 11.14 1.84
CA THR A 93 -24.76 10.21 0.75
C THR A 93 -23.71 10.82 -0.19
N ARG A 94 -23.78 12.13 -0.46
CA ARG A 94 -22.78 12.84 -1.28
C ARG A 94 -21.41 12.87 -0.61
N ALA A 95 -21.37 13.12 0.70
CA ALA A 95 -20.13 13.11 1.46
C ALA A 95 -19.50 11.70 1.50
N ILE A 96 -20.31 10.66 1.70
CA ILE A 96 -19.85 9.25 1.65
C ILE A 96 -19.28 8.92 0.26
N ALA A 97 -19.96 9.34 -0.81
CA ALA A 97 -19.47 9.15 -2.18
C ALA A 97 -18.13 9.87 -2.40
N PHE A 98 -18.01 11.13 -1.97
CA PHE A 98 -16.78 11.91 -2.08
C PHE A 98 -15.60 11.25 -1.36
N VAL A 99 -15.77 10.85 -0.09
CA VAL A 99 -14.73 10.12 0.66
C VAL A 99 -14.38 8.81 -0.03
N THR A 100 -15.37 8.10 -0.57
CA THR A 100 -15.15 6.83 -1.25
C THR A 100 -14.31 7.01 -2.52
N VAL A 101 -14.62 8.01 -3.34
CA VAL A 101 -13.86 8.34 -4.56
C VAL A 101 -12.44 8.79 -4.21
N LEU A 102 -12.27 9.69 -3.24
CA LEU A 102 -10.94 10.09 -2.78
C LEU A 102 -10.12 8.92 -2.24
N THR A 103 -10.76 7.97 -1.56
CA THR A 103 -10.07 6.77 -1.09
C THR A 103 -9.59 5.91 -2.26
N TYR A 104 -10.41 5.76 -3.31
CA TYR A 104 -10.01 5.02 -4.51
C TYR A 104 -8.84 5.70 -5.22
N ILE A 105 -8.89 7.03 -5.36
CA ILE A 105 -7.78 7.81 -5.93
C ILE A 105 -6.50 7.64 -5.08
N GLY A 106 -6.62 7.76 -3.74
CA GLY A 106 -5.48 7.61 -2.84
C GLY A 106 -4.84 6.21 -2.88
N ILE A 107 -5.65 5.15 -2.93
CA ILE A 107 -5.17 3.77 -3.12
C ILE A 107 -4.42 3.65 -4.45
N SER A 108 -5.01 4.18 -5.53
CA SER A 108 -4.42 4.12 -6.86
C SER A 108 -3.11 4.89 -6.99
N PHE A 109 -3.02 6.07 -6.38
CA PHE A 109 -1.78 6.84 -6.31
C PHE A 109 -0.69 6.11 -5.53
N LEU A 110 -1.02 5.49 -4.40
CA LEU A 110 -0.08 4.70 -3.62
C LEU A 110 0.41 3.46 -4.39
N MET A 111 -0.46 2.82 -5.18
CA MET A 111 -0.06 1.73 -6.07
C MET A 111 0.80 2.22 -7.25
N GLY A 112 0.51 3.39 -7.80
CA GLY A 112 1.34 4.02 -8.83
C GLY A 112 2.74 4.34 -8.31
N ASP A 113 2.82 4.83 -7.08
CA ASP A 113 4.10 5.07 -6.41
C ASP A 113 4.91 3.79 -6.18
N GLY A 114 4.23 2.68 -5.89
CA GLY A 114 4.84 1.35 -5.82
C GLY A 114 5.52 0.89 -7.12
N VAL A 115 5.28 1.56 -8.25
CA VAL A 115 6.03 1.36 -9.51
C VAL A 115 7.20 2.34 -9.63
N ILE A 116 7.01 3.61 -9.29
CA ILE A 116 8.04 4.65 -9.49
C ILE A 116 9.18 4.49 -8.47
N THR A 117 8.90 4.18 -7.21
CA THR A 117 9.90 4.10 -6.15
C THR A 117 11.01 3.05 -6.41
N PRO A 118 10.69 1.80 -6.82
CA PRO A 118 11.73 0.84 -7.22
C PRO A 118 12.51 1.31 -8.46
N ALA A 119 11.84 2.00 -9.39
CA ALA A 119 12.45 2.49 -10.61
C ALA A 119 13.50 3.57 -10.32
N ILE A 120 13.13 4.61 -9.55
CA ILE A 120 14.04 5.71 -9.21
C ILE A 120 15.17 5.24 -8.30
N SER A 121 14.86 4.46 -7.25
CA SER A 121 15.82 4.15 -6.21
C SER A 121 16.94 3.24 -6.74
N ILE A 122 16.58 2.15 -7.43
CA ILE A 122 17.56 1.21 -7.98
C ILE A 122 18.40 1.88 -9.07
N LEU A 123 17.77 2.64 -9.98
CA LEU A 123 18.49 3.33 -11.05
C LEU A 123 19.48 4.36 -10.49
N SER A 124 19.05 5.20 -9.53
CA SER A 124 19.91 6.22 -8.91
C SER A 124 21.10 5.60 -8.17
N ALA A 125 20.92 4.46 -7.49
CA ALA A 125 22.01 3.77 -6.83
C ALA A 125 23.02 3.17 -7.83
N VAL A 126 22.53 2.64 -8.96
CA VAL A 126 23.39 2.07 -10.02
C VAL A 126 24.17 3.18 -10.75
N GLU A 127 23.57 4.35 -10.96
CA GLU A 127 24.26 5.51 -11.56
C GLU A 127 25.47 5.98 -10.75
N GLY A 128 25.51 5.70 -9.43
CA GLY A 128 26.70 5.91 -8.60
C GLY A 128 27.95 5.15 -9.09
N LEU A 129 27.82 4.14 -9.96
CA LEU A 129 28.97 3.49 -10.60
C LEU A 129 29.80 4.44 -11.48
N THR A 130 29.18 5.48 -12.05
CA THR A 130 29.86 6.43 -12.95
C THR A 130 30.99 7.21 -12.27
N LEU A 131 30.95 7.36 -10.95
CA LEU A 131 32.00 8.01 -10.17
C LEU A 131 33.21 7.12 -9.91
N VAL A 132 33.12 5.81 -10.14
CA VAL A 132 34.28 4.92 -10.05
C VAL A 132 35.11 5.09 -11.31
N PRO A 133 36.42 5.43 -11.23
CA PRO A 133 37.23 5.73 -12.41
C PRO A 133 37.27 4.62 -13.49
N LYS A 134 37.13 3.35 -13.09
CA LYS A 134 37.05 2.21 -14.03
C LYS A 134 35.74 2.11 -14.79
N PHE A 135 34.69 2.76 -14.31
CA PHE A 135 33.31 2.66 -14.79
C PHE A 135 32.75 4.01 -15.26
N SER A 136 33.58 5.06 -15.31
CA SER A 136 33.18 6.42 -15.72
C SER A 136 32.76 6.53 -17.18
N GLN A 137 33.17 5.59 -18.03
CA GLN A 137 32.81 5.52 -19.45
C GLN A 137 31.66 4.54 -19.75
N LEU A 138 31.00 4.00 -18.72
CA LEU A 138 29.84 3.13 -18.95
C LEU A 138 28.72 3.92 -19.64
N SER A 139 28.22 3.39 -20.75
CA SER A 139 27.03 3.95 -21.41
C SER A 139 25.80 3.81 -20.52
N ASN A 140 24.89 4.79 -20.60
CA ASN A 140 23.59 4.77 -19.91
C ASN A 140 22.83 3.46 -20.14
N GLY A 141 22.94 2.86 -21.34
CA GLY A 141 22.32 1.57 -21.64
C GLY A 141 22.83 0.42 -20.77
N VAL A 142 24.11 0.44 -20.37
CA VAL A 142 24.68 -0.58 -19.48
C VAL A 142 24.20 -0.40 -18.05
N LEU A 143 24.13 0.84 -17.56
CA LEU A 143 23.58 1.14 -16.23
C LEU A 143 22.12 0.68 -16.14
N LEU A 144 21.33 0.96 -17.17
CA LEU A 144 19.93 0.53 -17.27
C LEU A 144 19.78 -0.99 -17.28
N LEU A 145 20.68 -1.72 -17.95
CA LEU A 145 20.71 -3.19 -17.94
C LEU A 145 21.04 -3.74 -16.54
N ILE A 146 22.01 -3.15 -15.84
CA ILE A 146 22.36 -3.54 -14.46
C ILE A 146 21.15 -3.32 -13.54
N ALA A 147 20.52 -2.14 -13.59
CA ALA A 147 19.33 -1.82 -12.81
C ALA A 147 18.16 -2.78 -13.13
N SER A 148 17.99 -3.14 -14.42
CA SER A 148 16.97 -4.10 -14.87
C SER A 148 17.24 -5.50 -14.31
N ILE A 149 18.49 -5.98 -14.30
CA ILE A 149 18.87 -7.29 -13.75
C ILE A 149 18.59 -7.33 -12.25
N ILE A 150 18.96 -6.28 -11.51
CA ILE A 150 18.68 -6.16 -10.07
C ILE A 150 17.16 -6.22 -9.84
N THR A 151 16.38 -5.48 -10.63
CA THR A 151 14.92 -5.44 -10.54
C THR A 151 14.28 -6.80 -10.86
N ILE A 152 14.72 -7.49 -11.91
CA ILE A 152 14.23 -8.84 -12.23
C ILE A 152 14.56 -9.81 -11.09
N GLY A 153 15.79 -9.78 -10.58
CA GLY A 153 16.19 -10.60 -9.44
C GLY A 153 15.32 -10.35 -8.22
N LEU A 154 15.01 -9.09 -7.94
CA LEU A 154 14.12 -8.66 -6.87
C LEU A 154 12.73 -9.30 -6.99
N PHE A 155 12.09 -9.16 -8.15
CA PHE A 155 10.73 -9.63 -8.39
C PHE A 155 10.61 -11.16 -8.48
N VAL A 156 11.64 -11.84 -9.00
CA VAL A 156 11.71 -13.32 -9.03
C VAL A 156 11.83 -13.91 -7.62
N LEU A 157 12.58 -13.25 -6.73
CA LEU A 157 12.79 -13.73 -5.37
C LEU A 157 11.57 -13.55 -4.45
N GLN A 158 10.57 -12.75 -4.84
CA GLN A 158 9.37 -12.49 -4.01
C GLN A 158 8.63 -13.76 -3.58
N LYS A 159 8.49 -14.73 -4.50
CA LYS A 159 7.75 -15.97 -4.23
C LYS A 159 8.37 -16.83 -3.13
N LYS A 160 9.69 -16.72 -2.89
CA LYS A 160 10.40 -17.54 -1.90
C LYS A 160 10.14 -17.13 -0.45
N GLY A 161 9.39 -16.03 -0.25
CA GLY A 161 9.09 -15.49 1.07
C GLY A 161 10.28 -14.75 1.67
N THR A 162 10.01 -13.55 2.18
CA THR A 162 11.06 -12.72 2.78
C THR A 162 11.35 -13.08 4.23
N GLU A 163 10.72 -14.10 4.84
CA GLU A 163 10.83 -14.40 6.27
C GLU A 163 12.28 -14.54 6.78
N LYS A 164 13.13 -15.30 6.07
CA LYS A 164 14.55 -15.45 6.46
C LYS A 164 15.37 -14.19 6.18
N VAL A 165 15.08 -13.49 5.09
CA VAL A 165 15.88 -12.33 4.62
C VAL A 165 15.48 -11.02 5.32
N ALA A 166 14.22 -10.88 5.71
CA ALA A 166 13.67 -9.70 6.41
C ALA A 166 14.32 -9.48 7.77
N SER A 167 14.88 -10.53 8.38
CA SER A 167 15.69 -10.41 9.60
C SER A 167 16.99 -9.63 9.37
N TYR A 168 17.56 -9.69 8.16
CA TYR A 168 18.77 -8.98 7.76
C TYR A 168 18.51 -7.56 7.25
N PHE A 169 17.29 -7.26 6.77
CA PHE A 169 16.94 -5.92 6.28
C PHE A 169 17.14 -4.83 7.33
N GLY A 170 16.71 -5.09 8.57
CA GLY A 170 16.88 -4.14 9.68
C GLY A 170 18.34 -3.77 9.94
N PRO A 171 19.23 -4.74 10.22
CA PRO A 171 20.66 -4.49 10.38
C PRO A 171 21.33 -3.77 9.21
N ILE A 172 21.02 -4.16 7.96
CA ILE A 172 21.59 -3.50 6.77
C ILE A 172 21.17 -2.03 6.72
N MET A 173 19.89 -1.74 6.97
CA MET A 173 19.39 -0.36 7.01
C MET A 173 19.99 0.45 8.17
N VAL A 174 20.26 -0.17 9.32
CA VAL A 174 20.98 0.50 10.42
C VAL A 174 22.38 0.91 9.99
N ILE A 175 23.12 0.02 9.32
CA ILE A 175 24.46 0.32 8.79
C ILE A 175 24.36 1.45 7.75
N TRP A 176 23.39 1.38 6.84
CA TRP A 176 23.11 2.45 5.87
C TRP A 176 22.88 3.82 6.54
N PHE A 177 21.99 3.88 7.53
CA PHE A 177 21.72 5.13 8.25
C PHE A 177 22.95 5.63 9.02
N ILE A 178 23.72 4.75 9.65
CA ILE A 178 24.95 5.15 10.32
C ILE A 178 25.97 5.71 9.31
N SER A 179 26.13 5.07 8.14
CA SER A 179 27.00 5.57 7.08
C SER A 179 26.58 6.95 6.58
N LEU A 180 25.28 7.18 6.36
CA LEU A 180 24.74 8.50 6.00
C LEU A 180 25.02 9.54 7.10
N GLY A 181 24.80 9.19 8.37
CA GLY A 181 25.00 10.08 9.50
C GLY A 181 26.47 10.46 9.70
N ILE A 182 27.39 9.49 9.63
CA ILE A 182 28.84 9.73 9.77
C ILE A 182 29.36 10.60 8.63
N SER A 183 29.02 10.25 7.39
CA SER A 183 29.45 11.03 6.22
C SER A 183 28.88 12.45 6.25
N GLY A 184 27.61 12.59 6.65
CA GLY A 184 26.98 13.90 6.83
C GLY A 184 27.67 14.75 7.90
N LEU A 185 27.92 14.18 9.08
CA LEU A 185 28.65 14.83 10.17
C LEU A 185 30.04 15.29 9.74
N PHE A 186 30.78 14.44 9.02
CA PHE A 186 32.11 14.79 8.52
C PHE A 186 32.08 16.04 7.64
N SER A 187 31.15 16.13 6.68
CA SER A 187 31.00 17.33 5.85
C SER A 187 30.56 18.56 6.65
N ILE A 188 29.67 18.40 7.64
CA ILE A 188 29.23 19.52 8.51
C ILE A 188 30.40 20.08 9.30
N PHE A 189 31.33 19.25 9.80
CA PHE A 189 32.52 19.73 10.50
C PHE A 189 33.41 20.61 9.61
N HIS A 190 33.49 20.32 8.30
CA HIS A 190 34.25 21.13 7.36
C HIS A 190 33.55 22.45 7.01
N TYR A 191 32.22 22.47 7.02
CA TYR A 191 31.43 23.69 6.78
C TYR A 191 30.27 23.87 7.78
N PRO A 192 30.54 24.31 9.02
CA PRO A 192 29.52 24.40 10.07
C PRO A 192 28.42 25.44 9.79
N GLN A 193 28.66 26.38 8.89
CA GLN A 193 27.68 27.43 8.54
C GLN A 193 26.39 26.84 7.95
N VAL A 194 26.42 25.61 7.43
CA VAL A 194 25.23 24.92 6.90
C VAL A 194 24.14 24.71 7.96
N LEU A 195 24.50 24.68 9.25
CA LEU A 195 23.55 24.55 10.36
C LEU A 195 22.52 25.69 10.41
N LYS A 196 22.82 26.83 9.78
CA LYS A 196 21.87 27.93 9.56
C LYS A 196 20.57 27.45 8.92
N ALA A 197 20.62 26.44 8.03
CA ALA A 197 19.46 25.90 7.34
C ALA A 197 18.36 25.34 8.27
N ILE A 198 18.69 25.01 9.54
CA ILE A 198 17.70 24.58 10.53
C ILE A 198 16.66 25.68 10.79
N ASN A 199 17.06 26.95 10.73
CA ASN A 199 16.15 28.08 10.92
C ASN A 199 15.22 28.24 9.69
N PRO A 200 13.88 28.21 9.87
CA PRO A 200 12.92 28.33 8.77
C PRO A 200 13.01 29.68 8.04
N TYR A 201 13.65 30.68 8.65
CA TYR A 201 13.95 31.95 8.01
C TYR A 201 14.60 31.75 6.63
N TYR A 202 15.54 30.81 6.48
CA TYR A 202 16.24 30.62 5.20
C TYR A 202 15.35 30.01 4.11
N ALA A 203 14.39 29.15 4.49
CA ALA A 203 13.36 28.66 3.57
C ALA A 203 12.43 29.80 3.12
N ILE A 204 12.02 30.67 4.03
CA ILE A 204 11.15 31.82 3.74
C ILE A 204 11.89 32.84 2.87
N ASP A 205 13.12 33.19 3.25
CA ASP A 205 14.00 34.10 2.52
C ASP A 205 14.26 33.59 1.09
N PHE A 206 14.47 32.29 0.91
CA PHE A 206 14.58 31.67 -0.41
C PHE A 206 13.33 31.90 -1.28
N PHE A 207 12.12 31.75 -0.73
CA PHE A 207 10.91 32.08 -1.48
C PHE A 207 10.79 33.56 -1.82
N ILE A 208 11.22 34.45 -0.92
CA ILE A 208 11.17 35.89 -1.15
C ILE A 208 12.17 36.30 -2.25
N ARG A 209 13.39 35.74 -2.24
CA ARG A 209 14.44 36.05 -3.22
C ARG A 209 14.20 35.43 -4.59
N ASP A 210 13.91 34.13 -4.65
CA ASP A 210 13.77 33.39 -5.92
C ASP A 210 12.32 33.42 -6.47
N GLY A 211 11.36 33.92 -5.69
CA GLY A 211 9.97 34.14 -6.10
C GLY A 211 9.32 32.88 -6.69
N PHE A 212 8.88 32.98 -7.95
CA PHE A 212 8.21 31.88 -8.65
C PHE A 212 9.12 30.66 -8.86
N LYS A 213 10.44 30.84 -8.96
CA LYS A 213 11.37 29.69 -9.06
C LYS A 213 11.38 28.87 -7.77
N GLY A 214 11.32 29.54 -6.62
CA GLY A 214 11.17 28.88 -5.32
C GLY A 214 9.91 28.02 -5.27
N PHE A 215 8.79 28.51 -5.82
CA PHE A 215 7.56 27.73 -5.95
C PHE A 215 7.74 26.48 -6.83
N VAL A 216 8.43 26.58 -7.97
CA VAL A 216 8.70 25.42 -8.83
C VAL A 216 9.57 24.38 -8.11
N ILE A 217 10.59 24.81 -7.38
CA ILE A 217 11.53 23.91 -6.66
C ILE A 217 10.84 23.04 -5.59
N LEU A 218 9.70 23.48 -5.04
CA LEU A 218 8.90 22.66 -4.14
C LEU A 218 8.50 21.30 -4.76
N SER A 219 8.35 21.23 -6.08
CA SER A 219 8.02 19.97 -6.75
C SER A 219 9.11 18.92 -6.58
N ASP A 220 10.37 19.33 -6.44
CA ASP A 220 11.50 18.41 -6.28
C ASP A 220 11.87 18.23 -4.81
N VAL A 221 11.67 19.26 -3.98
CA VAL A 221 11.84 19.12 -2.53
C VAL A 221 10.90 18.06 -1.94
N ILE A 222 9.71 17.84 -2.52
CA ILE A 222 8.78 16.79 -2.04
C ILE A 222 9.40 15.39 -2.02
N LEU A 223 10.42 15.15 -2.86
CA LEU A 223 11.11 13.87 -2.99
C LEU A 223 11.82 13.43 -1.69
N CYS A 224 12.11 14.36 -0.78
CA CYS A 224 12.67 14.00 0.53
C CYS A 224 11.65 13.36 1.47
N ALA A 225 10.36 13.60 1.25
CA ALA A 225 9.28 13.18 2.14
C ALA A 225 8.51 11.96 1.62
N THR A 226 8.89 11.43 0.45
CA THR A 226 8.31 10.20 -0.09
C THR A 226 8.60 9.03 0.84
N GLY A 227 7.61 8.15 1.01
CA GLY A 227 7.61 7.12 2.05
C GLY A 227 6.95 7.55 3.36
N GLY A 228 6.59 8.84 3.53
CA GLY A 228 5.78 9.36 4.64
C GLY A 228 4.47 8.59 4.85
N GLU A 229 3.78 8.35 3.76
CA GLU A 229 2.55 7.58 3.63
C GLU A 229 2.74 6.09 3.91
N ALA A 230 3.90 5.52 3.56
CA ALA A 230 4.24 4.13 3.86
C ALA A 230 4.32 3.90 5.38
N LEU A 231 4.84 4.87 6.16
CA LEU A 231 4.84 4.77 7.62
C LEU A 231 3.45 4.51 8.20
N TYR A 232 2.44 5.16 7.63
CA TYR A 232 1.06 5.03 8.11
C TYR A 232 0.38 3.77 7.59
N ALA A 233 0.63 3.38 6.34
CA ALA A 233 0.11 2.14 5.78
C ALA A 233 0.65 0.89 6.51
N ASP A 234 1.93 0.89 6.90
CA ASP A 234 2.59 -0.27 7.52
C ASP A 234 2.33 -0.45 9.02
N MET A 235 1.50 0.42 9.62
CA MET A 235 1.08 0.27 11.02
C MET A 235 0.47 -1.11 11.31
N GLY A 236 -0.20 -1.75 10.34
CA GLY A 236 -0.79 -3.07 10.51
C GLY A 236 0.22 -4.19 10.78
N HIS A 237 1.48 -4.01 10.37
CA HIS A 237 2.53 -5.03 10.44
C HIS A 237 3.36 -4.95 11.73
N LEU A 238 3.66 -3.73 12.16
CA LEU A 238 4.62 -3.46 13.24
C LEU A 238 3.99 -2.72 14.42
N GLY A 239 2.81 -2.13 14.22
CA GLY A 239 2.18 -1.23 15.17
C GLY A 239 2.87 0.15 15.22
N LYS A 240 2.19 1.08 15.89
CA LYS A 240 2.64 2.47 15.99
C LYS A 240 4.01 2.65 16.67
N LYS A 241 4.18 2.01 17.84
CA LYS A 241 5.30 2.35 18.76
C LYS A 241 6.69 2.08 18.15
N PRO A 242 6.94 0.95 17.47
CA PRO A 242 8.23 0.70 16.83
C PRO A 242 8.55 1.71 15.72
N ILE A 243 7.56 2.05 14.91
CA ILE A 243 7.72 3.01 13.80
C ILE A 243 8.10 4.40 14.34
N VAL A 244 7.38 4.92 15.34
CA VAL A 244 7.69 6.23 15.94
C VAL A 244 9.09 6.28 16.55
N ARG A 245 9.54 5.20 17.21
CA ARG A 245 10.91 5.15 17.78
C ARG A 245 11.99 5.14 16.70
N ALA A 246 11.78 4.34 15.65
CA ALA A 246 12.70 4.30 14.52
C ALA A 246 12.75 5.66 13.82
N TRP A 247 11.61 6.36 13.70
CA TRP A 247 11.56 7.68 13.09
C TRP A 247 12.48 8.68 13.78
N TYR A 248 12.55 8.75 15.12
CA TYR A 248 13.44 9.71 15.78
C TYR A 248 14.91 9.54 15.40
N PHE A 249 15.36 8.28 15.25
CA PHE A 249 16.71 7.99 14.79
C PHE A 249 16.88 8.32 13.30
N VAL A 250 15.97 7.83 12.44
CA VAL A 250 16.03 8.04 10.99
C VAL A 250 15.97 9.52 10.64
N PHE A 251 15.04 10.27 11.25
CA PHE A 251 14.92 11.72 11.11
C PHE A 251 16.24 12.42 11.43
N SER A 252 16.86 12.12 12.59
CA SER A 252 18.14 12.72 12.98
C SER A 252 19.24 12.44 11.95
N VAL A 253 19.32 11.21 11.45
CA VAL A 253 20.29 10.81 10.41
C VAL A 253 20.03 11.53 9.08
N LEU A 254 18.77 11.63 8.64
CA LEU A 254 18.41 12.29 7.39
C LEU A 254 18.76 13.78 7.44
N ILE A 255 18.52 14.46 8.56
CA ILE A 255 18.95 15.85 8.75
C ILE A 255 20.46 15.98 8.58
N LEU A 256 21.24 15.12 9.24
CA LEU A 256 22.70 15.12 9.13
C LEU A 256 23.15 14.85 7.69
N SER A 257 22.50 13.92 6.99
CA SER A 257 22.82 13.63 5.59
C SER A 257 22.57 14.83 4.68
N TYR A 258 21.39 15.45 4.75
CA TYR A 258 21.06 16.61 3.91
C TYR A 258 21.91 17.84 4.22
N LEU A 259 22.18 18.12 5.50
CA LEU A 259 23.10 19.19 5.90
C LEU A 259 24.54 18.91 5.44
N GLY A 260 24.99 17.65 5.51
CA GLY A 260 26.31 17.27 5.01
C GLY A 260 26.43 17.40 3.49
N GLN A 261 25.42 16.96 2.74
CA GLN A 261 25.37 17.14 1.29
C GLN A 261 25.38 18.61 0.90
N ALA A 262 24.70 19.45 1.67
CA ALA A 262 24.71 20.90 1.49
C ALA A 262 26.09 21.52 1.76
N ALA A 263 26.76 21.12 2.85
CA ALA A 263 28.13 21.53 3.15
C ALA A 263 29.10 21.15 2.03
N TYR A 264 28.95 19.95 1.47
CA TYR A 264 29.72 19.51 0.31
C TYR A 264 29.42 20.33 -0.95
N ALA A 265 28.14 20.55 -1.26
CA ALA A 265 27.71 21.29 -2.44
C ALA A 265 28.20 22.76 -2.43
N VAL A 266 28.24 23.41 -1.26
CA VAL A 266 28.76 24.79 -1.13
C VAL A 266 30.26 24.87 -1.43
N THR A 267 31.02 23.84 -1.09
CA THR A 267 32.49 23.87 -1.18
C THR A 267 33.04 23.38 -2.51
N HIS A 268 32.35 22.47 -3.19
CA HIS A 268 32.89 21.81 -4.39
C HIS A 268 32.18 22.18 -5.69
N TYR A 269 31.07 22.93 -5.64
CA TYR A 269 30.12 23.17 -6.75
C TYR A 269 29.64 21.84 -7.38
N PRO A 270 28.34 21.50 -7.35
CA PRO A 270 27.89 20.23 -7.89
C PRO A 270 28.00 20.22 -9.42
N GLU A 271 29.14 19.78 -9.95
CA GLU A 271 29.33 19.42 -11.36
C GLU A 271 28.76 18.02 -11.67
N SER A 272 28.49 17.22 -10.63
CA SER A 272 28.02 15.84 -10.77
C SER A 272 26.51 15.71 -10.56
N SER A 273 25.91 14.73 -11.25
CA SER A 273 24.51 14.30 -11.09
C SER A 273 24.22 13.62 -9.75
N SER A 274 25.19 13.46 -8.84
CA SER A 274 24.96 12.77 -7.56
C SER A 274 25.74 13.37 -6.38
N VAL A 275 25.10 14.33 -5.70
CA VAL A 275 25.68 15.05 -4.55
C VAL A 275 26.14 14.12 -3.44
N LEU A 276 25.33 13.12 -3.06
CA LEU A 276 25.65 12.18 -1.99
C LEU A 276 26.88 11.32 -2.33
N PHE A 277 26.93 10.75 -3.54
CA PHE A 277 28.02 9.87 -3.93
C PHE A 277 29.33 10.65 -4.10
N SER A 278 29.29 11.84 -4.71
CA SER A 278 30.46 12.71 -4.81
C SER A 278 30.97 13.16 -3.44
N MET A 279 30.06 13.46 -2.50
CA MET A 279 30.43 13.74 -1.12
C MET A 279 31.20 12.58 -0.50
N VAL A 280 30.66 11.36 -0.52
CA VAL A 280 31.32 10.19 0.08
C VAL A 280 32.65 9.87 -0.61
N PHE A 281 32.70 9.98 -1.94
CA PHE A 281 33.91 9.75 -2.72
C PHE A 281 35.04 10.71 -2.34
N SER A 282 34.71 11.99 -2.15
CA SER A 282 35.68 13.03 -1.74
C SER A 282 36.24 12.82 -0.34
N GLN A 283 35.44 12.23 0.57
CA GLN A 283 35.86 11.97 1.94
C GLN A 283 36.81 10.79 2.02
N THR A 284 36.50 9.68 1.35
CA THR A 284 37.40 8.51 1.30
C THR A 284 37.12 7.62 0.09
N SER A 285 38.07 7.54 -0.83
CA SER A 285 38.00 6.67 -2.01
C SER A 285 37.93 5.17 -1.68
N ILE A 286 38.56 4.74 -0.57
CA ILE A 286 38.59 3.34 -0.11
C ILE A 286 37.21 2.86 0.32
N PHE A 287 36.43 3.69 1.04
CA PHE A 287 35.11 3.31 1.55
C PHE A 287 33.98 3.54 0.53
N TYR A 288 34.27 4.17 -0.61
CA TYR A 288 33.26 4.44 -1.63
C TYR A 288 32.63 3.17 -2.21
N ILE A 289 33.43 2.14 -2.54
CA ILE A 289 32.90 0.90 -3.11
C ILE A 289 32.01 0.15 -2.09
N PRO A 290 32.42 -0.05 -0.82
CA PRO A 290 31.52 -0.56 0.21
C PRO A 290 30.23 0.26 0.37
N PHE A 291 30.33 1.59 0.34
CA PHE A 291 29.16 2.47 0.42
C PHE A 291 28.21 2.30 -0.77
N LEU A 292 28.74 2.16 -1.99
CA LEU A 292 27.96 1.93 -3.20
C LEU A 292 27.24 0.57 -3.16
N ILE A 293 27.91 -0.48 -2.69
CA ILE A 293 27.26 -1.79 -2.50
C ILE A 293 26.15 -1.66 -1.45
N LEU A 294 26.40 -0.94 -0.36
CA LEU A 294 25.42 -0.70 0.68
C LEU A 294 24.21 0.10 0.19
N SER A 295 24.41 1.10 -0.69
CA SER A 295 23.31 1.88 -1.28
C SER A 295 22.45 1.03 -2.23
N ILE A 296 23.06 0.15 -3.03
CA ILE A 296 22.31 -0.81 -3.85
C ILE A 296 21.50 -1.76 -2.96
N LEU A 297 22.08 -2.24 -1.85
CA LEU A 297 21.34 -3.07 -0.89
C LEU A 297 20.20 -2.31 -0.22
N ALA A 298 20.41 -1.04 0.16
CA ALA A 298 19.38 -0.20 0.77
C ALA A 298 18.22 0.06 -0.20
N THR A 299 18.50 0.34 -1.48
CA THR A 299 17.47 0.56 -2.51
C THR A 299 16.71 -0.71 -2.89
N ILE A 300 17.38 -1.87 -2.85
CA ILE A 300 16.72 -3.18 -2.92
C ILE A 300 15.74 -3.34 -1.75
N ILE A 301 16.15 -3.04 -0.52
CA ILE A 301 15.29 -3.13 0.68
C ILE A 301 14.13 -2.14 0.61
N ALA A 302 14.36 -0.90 0.19
CA ALA A 302 13.32 0.10 -0.04
C ALA A 302 12.26 -0.38 -1.04
N SER A 303 12.73 -0.94 -2.17
CA SER A 303 11.85 -1.51 -3.19
C SER A 303 11.04 -2.69 -2.66
N GLN A 304 11.62 -3.53 -1.80
CA GLN A 304 10.91 -4.63 -1.13
C GLN A 304 9.78 -4.17 -0.23
N ALA A 305 10.03 -3.12 0.56
CA ALA A 305 9.02 -2.53 1.43
C ALA A 305 7.82 -2.04 0.61
N MET A 306 8.08 -1.31 -0.48
CA MET A 306 7.02 -0.80 -1.36
C MET A 306 6.22 -1.91 -2.05
N ILE A 307 6.90 -2.93 -2.59
CA ILE A 307 6.21 -4.08 -3.22
C ILE A 307 5.30 -4.78 -2.21
N SER A 308 5.79 -5.00 -0.99
CA SER A 308 5.02 -5.60 0.10
C SER A 308 3.83 -4.72 0.53
N GLY A 309 4.03 -3.40 0.54
CA GLY A 309 2.97 -2.41 0.78
C GLY A 309 1.85 -2.51 -0.25
N VAL A 310 2.19 -2.62 -1.54
CA VAL A 310 1.19 -2.81 -2.61
C VAL A 310 0.41 -4.11 -2.43
N PHE A 311 1.06 -5.23 -2.08
CA PHE A 311 0.34 -6.48 -1.80
C PHE A 311 -0.63 -6.34 -0.62
N SER A 312 -0.23 -5.60 0.42
CA SER A 312 -1.06 -5.32 1.59
C SER A 312 -2.28 -4.47 1.24
N ILE A 313 -2.10 -3.44 0.42
CA ILE A 313 -3.20 -2.57 -0.05
C ILE A 313 -4.19 -3.37 -0.91
N VAL A 314 -3.70 -4.20 -1.84
CA VAL A 314 -4.56 -5.06 -2.66
C VAL A 314 -5.34 -6.04 -1.78
N TYR A 315 -4.68 -6.67 -0.80
CA TYR A 315 -5.33 -7.56 0.14
C TYR A 315 -6.40 -6.88 0.99
N GLN A 316 -6.08 -5.72 1.60
CA GLN A 316 -7.05 -4.90 2.32
C GLN A 316 -8.22 -4.51 1.40
N GLY A 317 -7.93 -4.22 0.13
CA GLY A 317 -8.91 -3.97 -0.90
C GLY A 317 -9.83 -5.17 -1.18
N ILE A 318 -9.32 -6.39 -1.20
CA ILE A 318 -10.11 -7.62 -1.34
C ILE A 318 -11.03 -7.81 -0.13
N VAL A 319 -10.49 -7.66 1.08
CA VAL A 319 -11.23 -7.79 2.35
C VAL A 319 -12.33 -6.74 2.48
N THR A 320 -12.09 -5.53 1.98
CA THR A 320 -13.06 -4.42 1.98
C THR A 320 -13.94 -4.36 0.73
N HIS A 321 -13.87 -5.39 -0.14
CA HIS A 321 -14.65 -5.50 -1.38
C HIS A 321 -14.45 -4.36 -2.40
N ILE A 322 -13.27 -3.73 -2.37
CA ILE A 322 -12.81 -2.74 -3.34
C ILE A 322 -12.17 -3.41 -4.55
N PHE A 323 -11.47 -4.54 -4.34
CA PHE A 323 -10.81 -5.32 -5.40
C PHE A 323 -11.49 -6.68 -5.65
N PRO A 324 -11.39 -7.23 -6.88
CA PRO A 324 -11.75 -8.61 -7.17
C PRO A 324 -10.87 -9.58 -6.38
N MET A 325 -11.41 -10.77 -6.10
CA MET A 325 -10.64 -11.80 -5.42
C MET A 325 -9.49 -12.27 -6.32
N LEU A 326 -8.28 -12.26 -5.79
CA LEU A 326 -7.08 -12.76 -6.44
C LEU A 326 -6.52 -13.94 -5.65
N LYS A 327 -5.78 -14.83 -6.32
CA LYS A 327 -5.07 -15.91 -5.63
C LYS A 327 -4.01 -15.29 -4.72
N ILE A 328 -4.14 -15.55 -3.41
CA ILE A 328 -3.21 -15.08 -2.38
C ILE A 328 -2.44 -16.30 -1.89
N ASP A 329 -1.12 -16.24 -1.99
CA ASP A 329 -0.23 -17.21 -1.35
C ASP A 329 0.38 -16.52 -0.12
N HIS A 330 0.24 -17.13 1.06
CA HIS A 330 0.91 -16.63 2.27
C HIS A 330 2.31 -17.23 2.32
N THR A 331 3.33 -16.39 2.34
CA THR A 331 4.73 -16.86 2.27
C THR A 331 5.32 -17.27 3.62
N SER A 332 4.59 -17.02 4.71
CA SER A 332 4.97 -17.44 6.07
C SER A 332 3.76 -18.01 6.81
N ASP A 333 3.97 -19.16 7.46
CA ASP A 333 2.98 -19.78 8.34
C ASP A 333 2.82 -19.02 9.68
N LYS A 334 3.81 -18.20 10.06
CA LYS A 334 3.88 -17.48 11.34
C LYS A 334 3.55 -15.99 11.22
N LEU A 335 3.97 -15.35 10.12
CA LEU A 335 3.73 -13.93 9.84
C LEU A 335 2.77 -13.78 8.65
N ARG A 336 1.46 -13.79 8.93
CA ARG A 336 0.42 -13.63 7.89
C ARG A 336 0.42 -12.28 7.18
N SER A 337 1.27 -11.36 7.65
CA SER A 337 1.54 -10.06 7.08
C SER A 337 2.48 -10.14 5.85
N GLN A 338 3.02 -11.31 5.52
CA GLN A 338 3.75 -11.54 4.27
C GLN A 338 2.81 -12.14 3.23
N ILE A 339 2.20 -11.24 2.47
CA ILE A 339 1.19 -11.54 1.44
C ILE A 339 1.91 -11.55 0.10
N TYR A 340 1.82 -12.66 -0.65
CA TYR A 340 2.30 -12.71 -2.02
C TYR A 340 1.12 -12.85 -2.98
N ILE A 341 1.05 -11.95 -3.96
CA ILE A 341 0.03 -11.97 -5.00
C ILE A 341 0.73 -12.06 -6.36
N ASN A 342 0.81 -13.27 -6.90
CA ASN A 342 1.59 -13.57 -8.12
C ASN A 342 1.24 -12.64 -9.29
N PHE A 343 -0.05 -12.42 -9.53
CA PHE A 343 -0.50 -11.55 -10.63
C PHE A 343 0.01 -10.11 -10.48
N VAL A 344 -0.10 -9.55 -9.27
CA VAL A 344 0.33 -8.19 -8.97
C VAL A 344 1.85 -8.08 -9.05
N ASN A 345 2.59 -9.09 -8.58
CA ASN A 345 4.05 -9.13 -8.64
C ASN A 345 4.59 -8.94 -10.05
N TRP A 346 4.14 -9.76 -11.00
CA TRP A 346 4.61 -9.68 -12.38
C TRP A 346 4.15 -8.40 -13.07
N LEU A 347 2.92 -7.95 -12.82
CA LEU A 347 2.41 -6.69 -13.36
C LEU A 347 3.26 -5.50 -12.88
N LEU A 348 3.58 -5.44 -11.59
CA LEU A 348 4.48 -4.42 -11.03
C LEU A 348 5.88 -4.51 -11.65
N MET A 349 6.45 -5.71 -11.78
CA MET A 349 7.78 -5.89 -12.40
C MET A 349 7.84 -5.30 -13.81
N PHE A 350 6.85 -5.62 -14.66
CA PHE A 350 6.79 -5.09 -16.02
C PHE A 350 6.61 -3.57 -16.03
N ALA A 351 5.79 -3.03 -15.13
CA ALA A 351 5.59 -1.58 -15.02
C ALA A 351 6.86 -0.84 -14.56
N VAL A 352 7.61 -1.41 -13.60
CA VAL A 352 8.88 -0.84 -13.12
C VAL A 352 9.92 -0.84 -14.24
N LEU A 353 10.10 -1.97 -14.93
CA LEU A 353 11.04 -2.07 -16.05
C LEU A 353 10.65 -1.13 -17.18
N TYR A 354 9.37 -1.06 -17.55
CA TYR A 354 8.89 -0.11 -18.55
C TYR A 354 9.22 1.34 -18.15
N THR A 355 8.99 1.71 -16.89
CA THR A 355 9.29 3.07 -16.38
C THR A 355 10.79 3.38 -16.45
N MET A 356 11.65 2.45 -16.04
CA MET A 356 13.11 2.61 -16.14
C MET A 356 13.55 2.84 -17.59
N TRP A 357 13.05 2.03 -18.53
CA TRP A 357 13.43 2.13 -19.95
C TRP A 357 12.84 3.35 -20.67
N HIS A 358 11.66 3.80 -20.23
CA HIS A 358 11.02 5.01 -20.77
C HIS A 358 11.79 6.28 -20.39
N PHE A 359 12.23 6.41 -19.13
CA PHE A 359 12.93 7.61 -18.65
C PHE A 359 14.46 7.56 -18.77
N GLN A 360 15.05 6.36 -18.84
CA GLN A 360 16.47 6.07 -19.05
C GLN A 360 17.44 6.52 -17.95
N THR A 361 17.26 7.71 -17.38
CA THR A 361 18.09 8.28 -16.29
C THR A 361 17.25 8.60 -15.06
N SER A 362 17.87 8.63 -13.88
CA SER A 362 17.18 8.97 -12.63
C SER A 362 16.62 10.41 -12.64
N ASP A 363 17.34 11.37 -13.23
CA ASP A 363 16.92 12.76 -13.34
C ASP A 363 15.58 12.91 -14.09
N ASN A 364 15.45 12.25 -15.24
CA ASN A 364 14.21 12.24 -16.03
C ASN A 364 13.08 11.55 -15.26
N LEU A 365 13.40 10.48 -14.53
CA LEU A 365 12.42 9.72 -13.77
C LEU A 365 11.95 10.51 -12.53
N ALA A 366 12.80 11.35 -11.96
CA ALA A 366 12.45 12.25 -10.87
C ALA A 366 11.39 13.28 -11.25
N ALA A 367 11.32 13.68 -12.54
CA ALA A 367 10.26 14.54 -13.07
C ALA A 367 8.88 13.86 -13.03
N ALA A 368 8.81 12.53 -12.97
CA ALA A 368 7.57 11.78 -12.82
C ALA A 368 7.23 11.43 -11.35
N TYR A 369 8.21 11.49 -10.47
CA TYR A 369 8.10 11.07 -9.07
C TYR A 369 7.57 12.18 -8.14
N GLY A 370 6.96 11.81 -7.02
CA GLY A 370 6.44 12.73 -6.01
C GLY A 370 5.01 13.25 -6.24
N PHE A 371 4.51 13.29 -7.49
CA PHE A 371 3.15 13.77 -7.77
C PHE A 371 2.07 12.92 -7.10
N ALA A 372 2.09 11.60 -7.33
CA ALA A 372 1.10 10.68 -6.78
C ALA A 372 1.14 10.64 -5.26
N VAL A 373 2.35 10.56 -4.68
CA VAL A 373 2.59 10.59 -3.24
C VAL A 373 2.00 11.84 -2.61
N ASN A 374 2.31 13.02 -3.14
CA ASN A 374 1.77 14.27 -2.65
C ASN A 374 0.23 14.31 -2.75
N GLY A 375 -0.33 13.76 -3.83
CA GLY A 375 -1.78 13.55 -3.93
C GLY A 375 -2.35 12.68 -2.80
N THR A 376 -1.65 11.62 -2.38
CA THR A 376 -2.06 10.81 -1.23
C THR A 376 -1.94 11.54 0.10
N MET A 377 -0.90 12.37 0.28
CA MET A 377 -0.74 13.24 1.45
C MET A 377 -1.91 14.23 1.52
N LEU A 378 -2.22 14.90 0.42
CA LEU A 378 -3.33 15.84 0.35
C LEU A 378 -4.67 15.20 0.73
N ILE A 379 -4.96 13.99 0.22
CA ILE A 379 -6.17 13.23 0.57
C ILE A 379 -6.18 12.86 2.06
N THR A 380 -5.02 12.46 2.59
CA THR A 380 -4.83 12.13 4.01
C THR A 380 -5.13 13.33 4.90
N ALA A 381 -4.55 14.50 4.59
CA ALA A 381 -4.80 15.75 5.30
C ALA A 381 -6.29 16.13 5.30
N VAL A 382 -7.00 16.02 4.17
CA VAL A 382 -8.45 16.27 4.09
C VAL A 382 -9.24 15.34 5.04
N PHE A 383 -8.92 14.05 5.05
CA PHE A 383 -9.58 13.10 5.93
C PHE A 383 -9.29 13.39 7.41
N LEU A 384 -8.06 13.77 7.75
CA LEU A 384 -7.69 14.11 9.12
C LEU A 384 -8.43 15.34 9.64
N ILE A 385 -8.58 16.40 8.82
CA ILE A 385 -9.37 17.59 9.19
C ILE A 385 -10.80 17.19 9.58
N TRP A 386 -11.47 16.41 8.73
CA TRP A 386 -12.84 15.98 9.01
C TRP A 386 -12.95 15.07 10.23
N ILE A 387 -12.04 14.10 10.38
CA ILE A 387 -12.03 13.19 11.52
C ILE A 387 -11.81 13.97 12.83
N PHE A 388 -10.82 14.87 12.88
CA PHE A 388 -10.55 15.66 14.10
C PHE A 388 -11.64 16.67 14.40
N HIS A 389 -12.26 17.26 13.38
CA HIS A 389 -13.46 18.08 13.55
C HIS A 389 -14.60 17.27 14.20
N LYS A 390 -14.90 16.07 13.68
CA LYS A 390 -15.94 15.19 14.26
C LYS A 390 -15.61 14.68 15.66
N LYS A 391 -14.34 14.46 15.96
CA LYS A 391 -13.86 14.08 17.30
C LYS A 391 -13.68 15.26 18.26
N LYS A 392 -13.96 16.51 17.84
CA LYS A 392 -13.79 17.75 18.62
C LYS A 392 -12.35 17.99 19.12
N LEU A 393 -11.34 17.48 18.40
CA LEU A 393 -9.92 17.64 18.75
C LEU A 393 -9.34 18.90 18.08
N LYS A 394 -9.62 20.08 18.66
CA LYS A 394 -9.31 21.39 18.04
C LYS A 394 -7.84 21.58 17.64
N ILE A 395 -6.89 21.25 18.51
CA ILE A 395 -5.45 21.42 18.24
C ILE A 395 -5.02 20.61 17.01
N LYS A 396 -5.41 19.32 16.97
CA LYS A 396 -5.08 18.44 15.85
C LYS A 396 -5.80 18.86 14.56
N MET A 397 -7.02 19.36 14.66
CA MET A 397 -7.75 19.90 13.53
C MET A 397 -7.03 21.13 12.94
N ILE A 398 -6.63 22.09 13.77
CA ILE A 398 -5.89 23.29 13.32
C ILE A 398 -4.56 22.90 12.68
N ALA A 399 -3.83 21.98 13.30
CA ALA A 399 -2.58 21.46 12.73
C ALA A 399 -2.81 20.75 11.38
N SER A 400 -3.86 19.93 11.24
CA SER A 400 -4.21 19.31 9.96
C SER A 400 -4.60 20.33 8.89
N VAL A 401 -5.27 21.43 9.25
CA VAL A 401 -5.58 22.53 8.31
C VAL A 401 -4.31 23.22 7.86
N PHE A 402 -3.39 23.51 8.80
CA PHE A 402 -2.10 24.11 8.48
C PHE A 402 -1.29 23.23 7.52
N VAL A 403 -1.16 21.93 7.83
CA VAL A 403 -0.48 20.98 6.95
C VAL A 403 -1.18 20.88 5.60
N PHE A 404 -2.51 20.80 5.56
CA PHE A 404 -3.26 20.77 4.29
C PHE A 404 -2.95 21.96 3.39
N ILE A 405 -2.81 23.17 3.95
CA ILE A 405 -2.41 24.35 3.19
C ILE A 405 -1.01 24.15 2.61
N ILE A 406 -0.05 23.73 3.42
CA ILE A 406 1.33 23.46 2.97
C ILE A 406 1.35 22.40 1.87
N THR A 407 0.76 21.23 2.11
CA THR A 407 0.67 20.14 1.12
C THR A 407 -0.03 20.59 -0.16
N SER A 408 -1.03 21.48 -0.08
CA SER A 408 -1.67 22.07 -1.26
C SER A 408 -0.71 22.93 -2.09
N PHE A 409 0.19 23.69 -1.46
CA PHE A 409 1.24 24.45 -2.16
C PHE A 409 2.21 23.51 -2.90
N TYR A 410 2.67 22.45 -2.24
CA TYR A 410 3.49 21.43 -2.92
C TYR A 410 2.73 20.79 -4.08
N PHE A 411 1.43 20.47 -3.89
CA PHE A 411 0.63 19.82 -4.92
C PHE A 411 0.41 20.74 -6.12
N ALA A 412 0.16 22.03 -5.89
CA ALA A 412 0.07 23.03 -6.96
C ALA A 412 1.38 23.17 -7.73
N SER A 413 2.53 23.15 -7.04
CA SER A 413 3.85 23.16 -7.68
C SER A 413 4.08 21.91 -8.54
N ASN A 414 3.76 20.73 -8.01
CA ASN A 414 3.82 19.47 -8.75
C ASN A 414 2.88 19.46 -9.98
N LEU A 415 1.67 20.02 -9.85
CA LEU A 415 0.71 20.13 -10.94
C LEU A 415 1.25 21.00 -12.08
N TYR A 416 1.86 22.14 -11.75
CA TYR A 416 2.41 23.08 -12.71
C TYR A 416 3.66 22.54 -13.39
N TYR A 417 4.64 22.06 -12.61
CA TYR A 417 5.95 21.71 -13.13
C TYR A 417 6.04 20.26 -13.61
N LYS A 418 5.56 19.28 -12.83
CA LYS A 418 5.83 17.86 -13.13
C LYS A 418 4.92 17.23 -14.17
N ILE A 419 3.67 17.69 -14.32
CA ILE A 419 2.74 17.11 -15.32
C ILE A 419 3.31 17.18 -16.74
N PRO A 420 3.79 18.35 -17.22
CA PRO A 420 4.37 18.44 -18.57
C PRO A 420 5.66 17.62 -18.76
N HIS A 421 6.41 17.39 -17.67
CA HIS A 421 7.77 16.84 -17.73
C HIS A 421 7.88 15.34 -17.36
N GLY A 422 6.78 14.67 -17.00
CA GLY A 422 6.81 13.22 -16.78
C GLY A 422 5.72 12.65 -15.87
N ALA A 423 5.10 13.45 -15.00
CA ALA A 423 4.11 12.95 -14.05
C ALA A 423 2.82 12.42 -14.70
N TYR A 424 2.58 12.72 -15.99
CA TYR A 424 1.53 12.08 -16.77
C TYR A 424 1.64 10.55 -16.78
N LEU A 425 2.86 9.98 -16.74
CA LEU A 425 3.04 8.54 -16.70
C LEU A 425 2.60 7.96 -15.36
N THR A 426 2.98 8.61 -14.25
CA THR A 426 2.58 8.20 -12.90
C THR A 426 1.05 8.24 -12.76
N LEU A 427 0.40 9.26 -13.32
CA LEU A 427 -1.06 9.34 -13.41
C LEU A 427 -1.64 8.18 -14.23
N PHE A 428 -1.08 7.89 -15.40
CA PHE A 428 -1.52 6.78 -16.24
C PHE A 428 -1.42 5.43 -15.51
N ILE A 429 -0.29 5.17 -14.84
CA ILE A 429 -0.08 3.96 -14.05
C ILE A 429 -1.12 3.87 -12.93
N ALA A 430 -1.41 4.97 -12.22
CA ALA A 430 -2.44 5.01 -11.18
C ALA A 430 -3.88 4.87 -11.73
N MET A 431 -4.14 5.29 -12.97
CA MET A 431 -5.46 5.14 -13.58
C MET A 431 -5.84 3.67 -13.84
N ILE A 432 -4.87 2.78 -14.02
CA ILE A 432 -5.11 1.33 -14.22
C ILE A 432 -5.81 0.72 -13.00
N PRO A 433 -5.25 0.73 -11.77
CA PRO A 433 -5.95 0.20 -10.60
C PRO A 433 -7.22 1.00 -10.30
N LEU A 434 -7.25 2.32 -10.55
CA LEU A 434 -8.47 3.11 -10.33
C LEU A 434 -9.64 2.59 -11.19
N THR A 435 -9.37 2.33 -12.47
CA THR A 435 -10.37 1.81 -13.41
C THR A 435 -10.86 0.43 -12.99
N VAL A 436 -9.95 -0.46 -12.57
CA VAL A 436 -10.32 -1.79 -12.05
C VAL A 436 -11.22 -1.65 -10.81
N ILE A 437 -10.87 -0.78 -9.87
CA ILE A 437 -11.66 -0.52 -8.65
C ILE A 437 -13.06 0.00 -9.01
N LEU A 438 -13.15 0.97 -9.92
CA LEU A 438 -14.42 1.58 -10.32
C LEU A 438 -15.33 0.57 -11.03
N ILE A 439 -14.80 -0.17 -12.01
CA ILE A 439 -15.56 -1.20 -12.73
C ILE A 439 -16.02 -2.30 -11.76
N PHE A 440 -15.13 -2.77 -10.88
CA PHE A 440 -15.44 -3.84 -9.95
C PHE A 440 -16.50 -3.43 -8.93
N THR A 441 -16.32 -2.29 -8.26
CA THR A 441 -17.24 -1.86 -7.20
C THR A 441 -18.61 -1.48 -7.75
N GLN A 442 -18.69 -0.82 -8.91
CA GLN A 442 -19.96 -0.49 -9.55
C GLN A 442 -20.64 -1.73 -10.13
N GLY A 443 -19.88 -2.61 -10.78
CA GLY A 443 -20.37 -3.88 -11.32
C GLY A 443 -20.93 -4.78 -10.21
N GLN A 444 -20.21 -4.89 -9.09
CA GLN A 444 -20.66 -5.67 -7.93
C GLN A 444 -21.94 -5.07 -7.32
N LYS A 445 -22.06 -3.75 -7.21
CA LYS A 445 -23.29 -3.08 -6.74
C LYS A 445 -24.47 -3.34 -7.69
N ARG A 446 -24.24 -3.32 -9.00
CA ARG A 446 -25.27 -3.62 -10.01
C ARG A 446 -25.68 -5.08 -9.95
N LEU A 447 -24.71 -6.00 -9.78
CA LEU A 447 -24.96 -7.43 -9.65
C LEU A 447 -25.85 -7.72 -8.45
N TYR A 448 -25.55 -7.14 -7.30
CA TYR A 448 -26.37 -7.33 -6.11
C TYR A 448 -27.78 -6.78 -6.25
N LYS A 449 -28.01 -5.77 -7.10
CA LYS A 449 -29.37 -5.29 -7.41
C LYS A 449 -30.10 -6.23 -8.37
N SER A 450 -29.41 -6.81 -9.35
CA SER A 450 -29.98 -7.74 -10.32
C SER A 450 -30.21 -9.14 -9.73
N LEU A 451 -29.43 -9.54 -8.72
CA LEU A 451 -29.67 -10.75 -7.93
C LEU A 451 -30.96 -10.55 -7.10
N LYS A 452 -32.09 -11.05 -7.61
CA LYS A 452 -33.39 -11.08 -6.93
C LYS A 452 -33.38 -12.02 -5.72
N SER A 453 -32.57 -11.72 -4.69
CA SER A 453 -32.53 -12.50 -3.46
C SER A 453 -33.89 -12.43 -2.74
N MET A 454 -34.39 -13.57 -2.30
CA MET A 454 -35.63 -13.67 -1.55
C MET A 454 -35.35 -13.43 -0.06
N ASP A 455 -36.20 -12.68 0.64
CA ASP A 455 -36.06 -12.54 2.09
C ASP A 455 -36.33 -13.89 2.77
N MET A 456 -35.59 -14.20 3.84
CA MET A 456 -35.67 -15.50 4.50
C MET A 456 -37.08 -15.82 4.99
N LYS A 457 -37.86 -14.82 5.39
CA LYS A 457 -39.26 -15.01 5.81
C LYS A 457 -40.12 -15.55 4.67
N ASP A 458 -39.97 -14.97 3.48
CA ASP A 458 -40.72 -15.34 2.29
C ASP A 458 -40.26 -16.71 1.74
N PHE A 459 -39.00 -17.07 1.96
CA PHE A 459 -38.45 -18.37 1.59
C PHE A 459 -38.97 -19.52 2.46
N LEU A 460 -39.17 -19.30 3.77
CA LEU A 460 -39.51 -20.37 4.71
C LEU A 460 -40.90 -20.97 4.47
N LEU A 461 -41.86 -20.19 4.00
CA LEU A 461 -43.22 -20.65 3.73
C LEU A 461 -43.25 -21.70 2.60
N PRO A 462 -42.77 -21.41 1.37
CA PRO A 462 -42.67 -22.40 0.29
C PRO A 462 -41.73 -23.57 0.62
N TYR A 463 -40.68 -23.32 1.41
CA TYR A 463 -39.76 -24.39 1.82
C TYR A 463 -40.47 -25.42 2.71
N LYS A 464 -41.25 -25.00 3.70
CA LYS A 464 -41.99 -25.91 4.59
C LYS A 464 -42.99 -26.76 3.82
N GLU A 465 -43.70 -26.15 2.88
CA GLU A 465 -44.65 -26.86 2.01
C GLU A 465 -43.93 -27.88 1.11
N SER A 466 -42.85 -27.46 0.46
CA SER A 466 -42.04 -28.36 -0.39
C SER A 466 -41.43 -29.50 0.42
N TYR A 467 -40.92 -29.24 1.62
CA TYR A 467 -40.34 -30.27 2.48
C TYR A 467 -41.37 -31.27 3.00
N ALA A 468 -42.62 -30.84 3.21
CA ALA A 468 -43.72 -31.72 3.61
C ALA A 468 -44.21 -32.60 2.45
N ASN A 469 -44.36 -32.01 1.27
CA ASN A 469 -45.11 -32.61 0.15
C ASN A 469 -44.24 -33.29 -0.90
N LYS A 470 -42.93 -32.97 -1.01
CA LYS A 470 -42.03 -33.55 -2.02
C LYS A 470 -41.14 -34.65 -1.42
N PRO A 471 -40.74 -35.66 -2.22
CA PRO A 471 -39.77 -36.66 -1.81
C PRO A 471 -38.41 -36.01 -1.52
N LYS A 472 -37.72 -36.52 -0.50
CA LYS A 472 -36.43 -36.01 -0.02
C LYS A 472 -35.31 -36.95 -0.42
N LEU A 473 -34.17 -36.38 -0.80
CA LEU A 473 -32.95 -37.12 -1.08
C LEU A 473 -32.23 -37.47 0.23
N ASN A 474 -31.66 -38.67 0.31
CA ASN A 474 -30.99 -39.16 1.52
C ASN A 474 -29.68 -38.38 1.79
N GLY A 475 -29.44 -38.08 3.06
CA GLY A 475 -28.19 -37.47 3.54
C GLY A 475 -28.24 -35.94 3.73
N VAL A 476 -27.07 -35.30 3.62
CA VAL A 476 -26.88 -33.91 4.04
C VAL A 476 -26.41 -33.03 2.89
N ALA A 477 -27.16 -31.96 2.61
CA ALA A 477 -26.75 -30.91 1.67
C ALA A 477 -26.31 -29.63 2.38
N VAL A 478 -25.19 -29.07 1.94
CA VAL A 478 -24.64 -27.82 2.48
C VAL A 478 -24.74 -26.72 1.44
N PHE A 479 -25.27 -25.55 1.82
CA PHE A 479 -25.42 -24.40 0.94
C PHE A 479 -24.71 -23.17 1.53
N PHE A 480 -23.88 -22.50 0.74
CA PHE A 480 -23.12 -21.31 1.18
C PHE A 480 -23.84 -19.98 0.92
N THR A 481 -24.18 -19.25 1.99
CA THR A 481 -24.76 -17.91 1.86
C THR A 481 -23.95 -16.83 2.59
N ARG A 482 -23.80 -15.67 1.94
CA ARG A 482 -23.19 -14.47 2.55
C ARG A 482 -24.11 -13.83 3.60
N ASN A 483 -25.42 -13.94 3.43
CA ASN A 483 -26.41 -13.37 4.33
C ASN A 483 -27.55 -14.35 4.60
N ILE A 484 -27.81 -14.62 5.87
CA ILE A 484 -28.90 -15.51 6.30
C ILE A 484 -30.26 -14.84 6.05
N GLN A 485 -30.35 -13.52 6.13
CA GLN A 485 -31.64 -12.83 5.98
C GLN A 485 -32.09 -12.75 4.52
N LYS A 486 -31.17 -12.86 3.55
CA LYS A 486 -31.43 -12.79 2.12
C LYS A 486 -30.92 -14.04 1.44
N VAL A 487 -31.83 -14.95 1.10
CA VAL A 487 -31.52 -16.21 0.44
C VAL A 487 -31.15 -15.93 -1.01
N PRO A 488 -29.94 -16.31 -1.47
CA PRO A 488 -29.52 -16.07 -2.83
C PRO A 488 -30.33 -16.93 -3.83
N PRO A 489 -30.53 -16.45 -5.07
CA PRO A 489 -31.37 -17.12 -6.08
C PRO A 489 -30.97 -18.57 -6.33
N TYR A 490 -29.68 -18.92 -6.27
CA TYR A 490 -29.25 -20.29 -6.53
C TYR A 490 -29.83 -21.31 -5.52
N ILE A 491 -30.03 -20.91 -4.25
CA ILE A 491 -30.65 -21.77 -3.22
C ILE A 491 -32.15 -21.89 -3.49
N VAL A 492 -32.80 -20.76 -3.82
CA VAL A 492 -34.21 -20.71 -4.19
C VAL A 492 -34.49 -21.64 -5.37
N ASN A 493 -33.75 -21.48 -6.46
CA ASN A 493 -33.92 -22.28 -7.67
C ASN A 493 -33.64 -23.76 -7.43
N THR A 494 -32.64 -24.09 -6.59
CA THR A 494 -32.30 -25.48 -6.31
C THR A 494 -33.36 -26.16 -5.44
N MET A 495 -33.78 -25.53 -4.35
CA MET A 495 -34.71 -26.15 -3.40
C MET A 495 -36.17 -26.06 -3.84
N LEU A 496 -36.62 -24.91 -4.32
CA LEU A 496 -38.03 -24.65 -4.60
C LEU A 496 -38.38 -25.01 -6.06
N ASP A 497 -37.67 -24.42 -7.02
CA ASP A 497 -37.99 -24.56 -8.44
C ASP A 497 -37.63 -25.96 -8.96
N ASN A 498 -36.41 -26.42 -8.70
CA ASN A 498 -35.93 -27.75 -9.12
C ASN A 498 -36.37 -28.87 -8.16
N GLY A 499 -36.87 -28.54 -6.97
CA GLY A 499 -37.31 -29.52 -5.98
C GLY A 499 -36.19 -30.38 -5.37
N ILE A 500 -34.93 -29.95 -5.44
CA ILE A 500 -33.78 -30.70 -4.92
C ILE A 500 -33.65 -30.39 -3.42
N ILE A 501 -34.26 -31.24 -2.60
CA ILE A 501 -34.28 -31.11 -1.13
C ILE A 501 -33.76 -32.39 -0.50
N TYR A 502 -32.83 -32.25 0.46
CA TYR A 502 -32.29 -33.38 1.21
C TYR A 502 -32.97 -33.52 2.58
N GLU A 503 -32.80 -34.66 3.25
CA GLU A 503 -33.30 -34.88 4.61
C GLU A 503 -32.82 -33.79 5.59
N THR A 504 -31.53 -33.42 5.48
CA THR A 504 -30.92 -32.33 6.24
C THR A 504 -30.23 -31.34 5.32
N ASN A 505 -30.66 -30.08 5.33
CA ASN A 505 -30.10 -28.97 4.59
C ASN A 505 -29.45 -27.98 5.56
N ILE A 506 -28.19 -27.63 5.33
CA ILE A 506 -27.42 -26.75 6.21
C ILE A 506 -27.01 -25.50 5.44
N LEU A 507 -27.49 -24.34 5.89
CA LEU A 507 -27.05 -23.04 5.40
C LEU A 507 -25.79 -22.61 6.15
N VAL A 508 -24.65 -22.58 5.47
CA VAL A 508 -23.38 -22.13 6.02
C VAL A 508 -23.19 -20.66 5.69
N THR A 509 -22.92 -19.87 6.72
CA THR A 509 -22.62 -18.45 6.57
C THR A 509 -21.37 -18.08 7.33
N GLN A 510 -20.48 -17.35 6.65
CA GLN A 510 -19.24 -16.88 7.22
C GLN A 510 -19.31 -15.38 7.45
N LYS A 511 -19.03 -14.96 8.69
CA LYS A 511 -18.85 -13.55 9.04
C LYS A 511 -17.45 -13.32 9.56
N THR A 512 -16.81 -12.28 9.06
CA THR A 512 -15.51 -11.86 9.55
C THR A 512 -15.67 -11.15 10.90
N SER A 513 -14.90 -11.58 11.90
CA SER A 513 -14.82 -11.05 13.25
C SER A 513 -13.94 -9.79 13.28
N SER A 514 -14.11 -8.97 14.31
CA SER A 514 -13.25 -7.82 14.59
C SER A 514 -11.90 -8.19 15.18
N TYR A 515 -11.75 -9.43 15.67
CA TYR A 515 -10.49 -9.96 16.20
C TYR A 515 -9.62 -10.53 15.07
N PRO A 516 -8.28 -10.43 15.16
CA PRO A 516 -7.37 -10.87 14.10
C PRO A 516 -7.40 -12.38 13.88
N PHE A 517 -7.47 -13.15 14.96
CA PHE A 517 -7.44 -14.61 14.96
C PHE A 517 -8.65 -15.19 15.67
N GLY A 518 -8.89 -16.48 15.42
CA GLY A 518 -9.91 -17.26 16.10
C GLY A 518 -11.08 -17.62 15.19
N VAL A 519 -11.54 -18.87 15.34
CA VAL A 519 -12.69 -19.40 14.64
C VAL A 519 -13.70 -19.82 15.69
N VAL A 520 -14.88 -19.20 15.65
CA VAL A 520 -16.01 -19.59 16.50
C VAL A 520 -17.12 -20.03 15.56
N TYR A 521 -17.55 -21.27 15.68
CA TYR A 521 -18.70 -21.78 14.94
C TYR A 521 -19.79 -22.21 15.91
N ALA A 522 -21.04 -21.95 15.53
CA ALA A 522 -22.20 -22.35 16.29
C ALA A 522 -23.35 -22.69 15.34
N PHE A 523 -24.13 -23.71 15.70
CA PHE A 523 -25.43 -23.92 15.08
C PHE A 523 -26.40 -22.84 15.57
N GLY A 524 -27.11 -22.23 14.64
CA GLY A 524 -28.28 -21.41 14.98
C GLY A 524 -29.47 -22.30 15.33
N GLU A 525 -30.57 -21.67 15.75
CA GLU A 525 -31.87 -22.34 15.84
C GLU A 525 -32.26 -22.93 14.47
N ASP A 526 -32.92 -24.08 14.50
CA ASP A 526 -33.46 -24.72 13.30
C ASP A 526 -34.55 -23.82 12.70
N LEU A 527 -34.35 -23.42 11.44
CA LEU A 527 -35.27 -22.51 10.75
C LEU A 527 -36.59 -23.19 10.38
N ALA A 528 -36.51 -24.47 10.04
CA ALA A 528 -37.62 -25.34 9.69
C ALA A 528 -37.16 -26.81 9.81
N LYS A 529 -38.11 -27.75 9.74
CA LYS A 529 -37.78 -29.18 9.73
C LYS A 529 -36.81 -29.49 8.58
N GLY A 530 -35.68 -30.09 8.90
CA GLY A 530 -34.61 -30.40 7.94
C GLY A 530 -33.83 -29.18 7.41
N LEU A 531 -33.95 -27.99 8.01
CA LEU A 531 -33.21 -26.78 7.63
C LEU A 531 -32.47 -26.16 8.83
N LYS A 532 -31.14 -26.23 8.81
CA LYS A 532 -30.26 -25.73 9.89
C LYS A 532 -29.37 -24.61 9.41
N ILE A 533 -28.86 -23.80 10.34
CA ILE A 533 -27.85 -22.76 10.05
C ILE A 533 -26.56 -23.10 10.79
N LEU A 534 -25.44 -23.07 10.07
CA LEU A 534 -24.09 -23.04 10.67
C LEU A 534 -23.50 -21.64 10.51
N LYS A 535 -23.35 -20.93 11.64
CA LYS A 535 -22.73 -19.60 11.67
C LYS A 535 -21.26 -19.74 12.02
N ILE A 536 -20.38 -19.32 11.11
CA ILE A 536 -18.94 -19.32 11.32
C ILE A 536 -18.47 -17.86 11.45
N LYS A 537 -17.93 -17.52 12.62
CA LYS A 537 -17.22 -16.26 12.85
C LYS A 537 -15.71 -16.51 12.75
N VAL A 538 -15.05 -15.72 11.93
CA VAL A 538 -13.67 -15.94 11.53
C VAL A 538 -12.85 -14.69 11.76
N GLY A 539 -11.72 -14.79 12.47
CA GLY A 539 -10.78 -13.68 12.59
C GLY A 539 -10.39 -13.14 11.21
N TYR A 540 -10.26 -11.82 11.04
CA TYR A 540 -10.07 -11.25 9.71
C TYR A 540 -8.74 -11.61 9.04
N MET A 541 -7.75 -12.09 9.80
CA MET A 541 -6.51 -12.66 9.28
C MET A 541 -6.52 -14.19 9.25
N GLU A 542 -7.60 -14.85 9.66
CA GLU A 542 -7.72 -16.31 9.79
C GLU A 542 -8.17 -16.96 8.46
N ILE A 543 -7.54 -18.07 8.07
CA ILE A 543 -7.90 -18.83 6.85
C ILE A 543 -8.62 -20.06 7.33
N VAL A 544 -9.90 -20.13 7.03
CA VAL A 544 -10.73 -21.21 7.55
C VAL A 544 -10.70 -22.40 6.63
N ASN A 545 -10.28 -23.53 7.19
CA ASN A 545 -10.55 -24.83 6.59
C ASN A 545 -11.99 -25.24 6.95
N ILE A 546 -12.93 -24.93 6.06
CA ILE A 546 -14.34 -25.33 6.23
C ILE A 546 -14.47 -26.86 6.30
N GLY A 547 -13.63 -27.61 5.57
CA GLY A 547 -13.62 -29.08 5.64
C GLY A 547 -13.39 -29.58 7.08
N LYS A 548 -12.40 -29.01 7.78
CA LYS A 548 -12.12 -29.35 9.18
C LYS A 548 -13.28 -28.99 10.11
N ILE A 549 -13.93 -27.84 9.90
CA ILE A 549 -15.12 -27.46 10.70
C ILE A 549 -16.27 -28.44 10.49
N LEU A 550 -16.48 -28.91 9.25
CA LEU A 550 -17.51 -29.90 8.94
C LEU A 550 -17.19 -31.25 9.61
N GLU A 551 -15.91 -31.66 9.64
CA GLU A 551 -15.45 -32.85 10.37
C GLU A 551 -15.67 -32.71 11.88
N ASP A 552 -15.24 -31.59 12.48
CA ASP A 552 -15.38 -31.30 13.91
C ASP A 552 -16.85 -31.30 14.35
N THR A 553 -17.74 -30.80 13.49
CA THR A 553 -19.19 -30.80 13.73
C THR A 553 -19.89 -32.11 13.37
N LYS A 554 -19.13 -33.15 12.99
CA LYS A 554 -19.62 -34.46 12.54
C LYS A 554 -20.59 -34.38 11.35
N ILE A 555 -20.55 -33.31 10.56
CA ILE A 555 -21.32 -33.18 9.33
C ILE A 555 -20.58 -33.93 8.22
N LYS A 556 -21.18 -35.01 7.72
CA LYS A 556 -20.73 -35.68 6.49
C LYS A 556 -21.59 -35.22 5.32
N PRO A 557 -21.21 -34.15 4.58
CA PRO A 557 -22.01 -33.70 3.45
C PRO A 557 -22.05 -34.78 2.37
N THR A 558 -23.24 -35.07 1.86
CA THR A 558 -23.42 -35.82 0.61
C THR A 558 -23.07 -34.92 -0.57
N VAL A 559 -23.52 -33.66 -0.50
CA VAL A 559 -23.32 -32.65 -1.53
C VAL A 559 -23.13 -31.25 -0.91
N MET A 560 -22.35 -30.41 -1.57
CA MET A 560 -22.18 -29.00 -1.21
C MET A 560 -22.46 -28.12 -2.43
N PHE A 561 -23.42 -27.21 -2.31
CA PHE A 561 -23.83 -26.30 -3.38
C PHE A 561 -23.31 -24.88 -3.16
N TYR A 562 -22.86 -24.26 -4.24
CA TYR A 562 -22.51 -22.85 -4.29
C TYR A 562 -23.07 -22.18 -5.54
N GLY A 563 -23.41 -20.90 -5.42
CA GLY A 563 -23.83 -20.10 -6.57
C GLY A 563 -22.64 -19.65 -7.41
N VAL A 564 -22.78 -19.76 -8.73
CA VAL A 564 -21.92 -19.12 -9.72
C VAL A 564 -22.79 -18.18 -10.54
N GLU A 565 -22.46 -16.89 -10.55
CA GLU A 565 -23.20 -15.95 -11.38
C GLU A 565 -22.61 -15.89 -12.79
N ASP A 566 -23.42 -16.20 -13.79
CA ASP A 566 -23.10 -15.99 -15.21
C ASP A 566 -23.72 -14.68 -15.67
N ILE A 567 -22.90 -13.72 -16.09
CA ILE A 567 -23.32 -12.33 -16.31
C ILE A 567 -23.48 -12.10 -17.82
N ILE A 568 -24.70 -11.78 -18.23
CA ILE A 568 -25.04 -11.46 -19.62
C ILE A 568 -25.31 -9.95 -19.74
N THR A 569 -24.57 -9.28 -20.61
CA THR A 569 -24.65 -7.82 -20.80
C THR A 569 -24.16 -7.44 -22.20
N GLU A 570 -24.84 -6.47 -22.81
CA GLU A 570 -24.42 -5.87 -24.07
C GLU A 570 -23.38 -4.76 -23.86
N ASN A 571 -23.42 -4.09 -22.71
CA ASN A 571 -22.52 -2.99 -22.37
C ASN A 571 -21.07 -3.48 -22.17
N ILE A 572 -20.13 -2.83 -22.87
CA ILE A 572 -18.68 -3.16 -22.86
C ILE A 572 -18.09 -3.10 -21.45
N ILE A 573 -18.45 -2.10 -20.63
CA ILE A 573 -17.91 -1.94 -19.27
C ILE A 573 -18.28 -3.14 -18.40
N TRP A 574 -19.52 -3.62 -18.52
CA TRP A 574 -19.98 -4.77 -17.76
C TRP A 574 -19.48 -6.10 -18.32
N LYS A 575 -19.13 -6.17 -19.62
CA LYS A 575 -18.37 -7.31 -20.17
C LYS A 575 -16.99 -7.41 -19.53
N ILE A 576 -16.31 -6.28 -19.31
CA ILE A 576 -15.03 -6.24 -18.58
C ILE A 576 -15.24 -6.71 -17.13
N PHE A 577 -16.28 -6.23 -16.44
CA PHE A 577 -16.61 -6.72 -15.10
C PHE A 577 -16.86 -8.24 -15.06
N ALA A 578 -17.62 -8.76 -16.02
CA ALA A 578 -17.88 -10.20 -16.15
C ALA A 578 -16.60 -10.99 -16.39
N LEU A 579 -15.69 -10.48 -17.24
CA LEU A 579 -14.39 -11.08 -17.49
C LEU A 579 -13.51 -11.10 -16.23
N ILE A 580 -13.41 -9.96 -15.53
CA ILE A 580 -12.68 -9.86 -14.25
C ILE A 580 -13.20 -10.93 -13.28
N LYS A 581 -14.52 -11.06 -13.17
CA LYS A 581 -15.14 -12.03 -12.26
C LYS A 581 -14.90 -13.48 -12.70
N LYS A 582 -14.90 -13.76 -14.00
CA LYS A 582 -14.64 -15.09 -14.57
C LYS A 582 -13.19 -15.55 -14.37
N VAL A 583 -12.23 -14.63 -14.43
CA VAL A 583 -10.79 -14.92 -14.22
C VAL A 583 -10.44 -14.96 -12.73
N SER A 584 -11.22 -14.27 -11.89
CA SER A 584 -11.07 -14.31 -10.43
C SER A 584 -11.34 -15.71 -9.88
N PRO A 585 -10.54 -16.24 -8.93
CA PRO A 585 -10.81 -17.56 -8.38
C PRO A 585 -12.13 -17.59 -7.60
N ASN A 586 -12.92 -18.65 -7.80
CA ASN A 586 -14.14 -18.89 -7.02
C ASN A 586 -13.82 -19.11 -5.54
N PHE A 587 -14.74 -18.70 -4.66
CA PHE A 587 -14.65 -18.85 -3.19
C PHE A 587 -14.27 -20.28 -2.74
N ILE A 588 -14.66 -21.30 -3.50
CA ILE A 588 -14.32 -22.71 -3.22
C ILE A 588 -12.85 -23.04 -3.42
N LYS A 589 -12.12 -22.36 -4.31
CA LYS A 589 -10.68 -22.61 -4.45
C LYS A 589 -9.90 -22.17 -3.21
N PHE A 590 -10.48 -21.34 -2.34
CA PHE A 590 -9.87 -20.85 -1.11
C PHE A 590 -10.16 -21.70 0.12
N HIS A 591 -11.28 -22.43 0.13
CA HIS A 591 -11.58 -23.39 1.18
C HIS A 591 -11.15 -24.76 0.68
N ARG A 592 -10.32 -25.48 1.45
CA ARG A 592 -9.93 -26.87 1.15
C ARG A 592 -11.14 -27.81 1.31
N LEU A 593 -12.11 -27.69 0.39
CA LEU A 593 -13.32 -28.48 0.35
C LEU A 593 -13.05 -29.76 -0.43
N PRO A 594 -13.66 -30.90 -0.03
CA PRO A 594 -13.50 -32.15 -0.76
C PRO A 594 -14.03 -32.02 -2.19
N SER A 595 -13.14 -32.15 -3.16
CA SER A 595 -13.38 -31.85 -4.58
C SER A 595 -14.47 -32.71 -5.23
N ASN A 596 -14.71 -33.92 -4.71
CA ASN A 596 -15.70 -34.86 -5.21
C ASN A 596 -17.14 -34.58 -4.77
N LYS A 597 -17.38 -33.56 -3.94
CA LYS A 597 -18.70 -33.27 -3.35
C LYS A 597 -19.20 -31.85 -3.58
N VAL A 598 -18.48 -31.03 -4.34
CA VAL A 598 -18.80 -29.61 -4.55
C VAL A 598 -19.43 -29.39 -5.93
N HIS A 599 -20.64 -28.83 -5.95
CA HIS A 599 -21.43 -28.59 -7.16
C HIS A 599 -21.79 -27.11 -7.31
N GLY A 600 -21.49 -26.54 -8.47
CA GLY A 600 -21.80 -25.14 -8.78
C GLY A 600 -23.15 -25.01 -9.46
N VAL A 601 -24.02 -24.18 -8.90
CA VAL A 601 -25.32 -23.84 -9.50
C VAL A 601 -25.18 -22.50 -10.21
N ILE A 602 -25.26 -22.54 -11.54
CA ILE A 602 -25.13 -21.34 -12.36
C ILE A 602 -26.45 -20.58 -12.35
N VAL A 603 -26.38 -19.29 -12.00
CA VAL A 603 -27.50 -18.35 -12.09
C VAL A 603 -27.15 -17.32 -13.16
N GLN A 604 -27.92 -17.31 -14.24
CA GLN A 604 -27.80 -16.27 -15.25
C GLN A 604 -28.38 -14.95 -14.72
N VAL A 605 -27.58 -13.90 -14.80
CA VAL A 605 -27.96 -12.54 -14.40
C VAL A 605 -27.79 -11.60 -15.58
N LYS A 606 -28.90 -11.03 -16.04
CA LYS A 606 -28.90 -9.97 -17.05
C LYS A 606 -28.67 -8.61 -16.38
N MET A 607 -27.75 -7.80 -16.91
CA MET A 607 -27.26 -6.54 -16.30
C MET A 607 -27.50 -5.28 -17.12
#